data_AF-A0A3E2TQ46-F1
#
_entry.id   AF-A0A3E2TQ46-F1
#
_cell.length_a   1.000
_cell.length_b   1.000
_cell.length_c   1.000
_cell.angle_alpha   90.00
_cell.angle_beta   90.00
_cell.angle_gamma   90.00
#
_symmetry.space_group_name_H-M   'P 1'
#
loop_
_entity.id
_entity.type
_entity.pdbx_description
1 polymer ?
#
loop_
_entity_poly.entity_id
_entity_poly.type
_entity_poly.pdbx_seq_one_letter_code
_entity_poly.pdbx_strand_id
1 'polypeptide(L)'
;MFEYDRRGLRYHHLSVSWKHHPPVVTAETTVLNQYLDGHELADPVPPEMDRQFLEAIKEVSARRMISTYYLMGEGFSGAESGKSWMNLSLKQLCAMKRHVFAGQNLYARGACYHSFDQGSFGRKPGFIAANAGLLTKDIYLRSVHKHAPQKLILAAAGTPWYSAVSRKAIIIDGQEQLIIRMRDPLTNFEQTVVMTLDALPQRPPKTTKLLIETSFQSETDCHIRVTDMGFGEIFAATGKVWEMHFDIGEASEASGQSAKEAVIEATIPQEVFPLDMKMSGTRIFSLEELCWYLSKNVYITTYDLFDEKMFFWMDKITGNHSLALALFNYKSAGKPLKEIVRLLLNAVDYLDNGEIARIYNKLTEMEHQNPLEQMRLAADNYNRYGHYMAALKNYHHVVYQMTHDYDSEMTRQFKADTWHNMGMVFLRLHNIKCAAECMKRAFELVKTQDFLAPYMYVLELLGDHEKILTLIRQEDIPTDISDAILNRYKEVEHLCEHSEENRKIQDGLTLGNGQTTAKYWDFVRDYLDRQKKNYDLT
;
A
#
# COMPACT_ATOMS: atom_id res chain seq x y z
N MET A 1 5.55 -46.27 12.57
CA MET A 1 5.11 -46.15 13.97
C MET A 1 3.72 -46.75 14.05
N PHE A 2 3.48 -47.65 14.99
CA PHE A 2 2.15 -48.12 15.34
C PHE A 2 1.64 -47.33 16.54
N GLU A 3 0.45 -46.76 16.40
CA GLU A 3 -0.30 -46.11 17.46
C GLU A 3 -1.54 -46.96 17.77
N TYR A 4 -1.73 -47.34 19.02
CA TYR A 4 -2.91 -48.12 19.42
C TYR A 4 -3.58 -47.51 20.65
N ASP A 5 -4.79 -47.01 20.46
CA ASP A 5 -5.64 -46.41 21.48
C ASP A 5 -7.11 -46.79 21.26
N ARG A 6 -8.03 -46.16 22.00
CA ARG A 6 -9.49 -46.41 21.89
C ARG A 6 -10.08 -46.07 20.52
N ARG A 7 -9.34 -45.42 19.62
CA ARG A 7 -9.76 -45.13 18.24
C ARG A 7 -9.30 -46.22 17.26
N GLY A 8 -8.56 -47.23 17.76
CA GLY A 8 -8.05 -48.36 17.01
C GLY A 8 -6.58 -48.22 16.62
N LEU A 9 -6.08 -49.25 15.94
CA LEU A 9 -4.71 -49.35 15.50
C LEU A 9 -4.48 -48.50 14.25
N ARG A 10 -3.47 -47.63 14.30
CA ARG A 10 -3.01 -46.80 13.19
C ARG A 10 -1.53 -47.05 12.94
N TYR A 11 -1.15 -47.05 11.66
CA TYR A 11 0.24 -47.13 11.24
C TYR A 11 0.66 -45.84 10.53
N HIS A 12 1.64 -45.15 11.10
CA HIS A 12 2.27 -43.98 10.50
C HIS A 12 3.60 -44.38 9.87
N HIS A 13 3.66 -44.37 8.54
CA HIS A 13 4.88 -44.59 7.78
C HIS A 13 5.64 -43.28 7.63
N LEU A 14 6.79 -43.18 8.30
CA LEU A 14 7.72 -42.07 8.14
C LEU A 14 8.76 -42.44 7.10
N SER A 15 8.81 -41.70 5.99
CA SER A 15 9.80 -41.90 4.93
C SER A 15 10.69 -40.67 4.79
N VAL A 16 11.98 -40.89 4.55
CA VAL A 16 12.95 -39.80 4.36
C VAL A 16 13.51 -39.88 2.95
N SER A 17 13.24 -38.86 2.15
CA SER A 17 13.83 -38.66 0.84
C SER A 17 15.09 -37.81 0.96
N TRP A 18 16.23 -38.45 0.74
CA TRP A 18 17.55 -37.81 0.73
C TRP A 18 17.91 -37.18 -0.63
N LYS A 19 16.95 -37.12 -1.57
CA LYS A 19 17.16 -36.54 -2.90
C LYS A 19 17.34 -35.01 -2.88
N HIS A 20 16.89 -34.36 -1.81
CA HIS A 20 16.93 -32.91 -1.64
C HIS A 20 17.71 -32.56 -0.36
N HIS A 21 18.29 -31.36 -0.34
CA HIS A 21 18.94 -30.81 0.85
C HIS A 21 18.27 -29.48 1.24
N PRO A 22 17.65 -29.39 2.43
CA PRO A 22 17.53 -30.45 3.45
C PRO A 22 16.60 -31.62 3.01
N PRO A 23 16.81 -32.85 3.53
CA PRO A 23 15.98 -34.02 3.22
C PRO A 23 14.50 -33.80 3.54
N VAL A 24 13.62 -34.41 2.74
CA VAL A 24 12.17 -34.32 2.92
C VAL A 24 11.67 -35.53 3.70
N VAL A 25 10.92 -35.31 4.78
CA VAL A 25 10.34 -36.35 5.63
C VAL A 25 8.83 -36.36 5.42
N THR A 26 8.29 -37.45 4.86
CA THR A 26 6.83 -37.61 4.72
C THR A 26 6.27 -38.52 5.80
N ALA A 27 5.04 -38.26 6.21
CA ALA A 27 4.29 -39.11 7.13
C ALA A 27 2.96 -39.52 6.49
N GLU A 28 2.81 -40.81 6.18
CA GLU A 28 1.56 -41.37 5.66
C GLU A 28 0.87 -42.17 6.77
N THR A 29 -0.43 -41.95 6.97
CA THR A 29 -1.21 -42.68 7.98
C THR A 29 -2.09 -43.72 7.30
N THR A 30 -1.97 -44.97 7.73
CA THR A 30 -2.87 -46.07 7.36
C THR A 30 -3.68 -46.45 8.60
N VAL A 31 -5.00 -46.39 8.48
CA VAL A 31 -5.90 -46.90 9.52
C VAL A 31 -5.95 -48.42 9.40
N LEU A 32 -5.72 -49.12 10.51
CA LEU A 32 -5.63 -50.58 10.60
C LEU A 32 -6.69 -51.16 11.54
N ASN A 33 -7.82 -50.46 11.67
CA ASN A 33 -8.93 -50.83 12.55
C ASN A 33 -9.56 -52.18 12.18
N GLN A 34 -9.31 -52.72 10.98
CA GLN A 34 -9.70 -54.08 10.62
C GLN A 34 -8.97 -55.17 11.44
N TYR A 35 -7.86 -54.83 12.10
CA TYR A 35 -7.12 -55.74 12.98
C TYR A 35 -7.42 -55.51 14.44
N LEU A 36 -7.37 -54.25 14.89
CA LEU A 36 -7.64 -53.86 16.26
C LEU A 36 -8.35 -52.50 16.21
N ASP A 37 -9.61 -52.44 16.61
CA ASP A 37 -10.41 -51.21 16.53
C ASP A 37 -10.45 -50.42 17.85
N GLY A 38 -9.90 -50.99 18.93
CA GLY A 38 -9.79 -50.36 20.25
C GLY A 38 -10.73 -50.94 21.29
N HIS A 39 -11.73 -51.75 20.93
CA HIS A 39 -12.61 -52.41 21.90
C HIS A 39 -11.85 -53.41 22.80
N GLU A 40 -10.78 -54.00 22.27
CA GLU A 40 -9.93 -54.98 22.95
C GLU A 40 -9.17 -54.37 24.14
N LEU A 41 -9.13 -53.03 24.25
CA LEU A 41 -8.60 -52.36 25.43
C LEU A 41 -9.54 -52.45 26.64
N ALA A 42 -10.84 -52.65 26.42
CA ALA A 42 -11.82 -52.82 27.48
C ALA A 42 -11.96 -54.28 27.93
N ASP A 43 -11.89 -55.23 27.00
CA ASP A 43 -11.92 -56.68 27.27
C ASP A 43 -10.80 -57.40 26.49
N PRO A 44 -9.57 -57.44 27.04
CA PRO A 44 -8.41 -57.93 26.31
C PRO A 44 -8.39 -59.45 26.20
N VAL A 45 -8.18 -59.95 24.97
CA VAL A 45 -7.88 -61.36 24.68
C VAL A 45 -6.45 -61.45 24.11
N PRO A 46 -5.40 -61.48 24.96
CA PRO A 46 -4.01 -61.27 24.53
C PRO A 46 -3.53 -62.17 23.37
N PRO A 47 -3.84 -63.48 23.33
CA PRO A 47 -3.37 -64.32 22.22
C PRO A 47 -3.97 -63.94 20.86
N GLU A 48 -5.24 -63.53 20.83
CA GLU A 48 -5.90 -63.13 19.58
C GLU A 48 -5.44 -61.74 19.14
N MET A 49 -5.30 -60.81 20.09
CA MET A 49 -4.72 -59.49 19.82
C MET A 49 -3.31 -59.61 19.23
N ASP A 50 -2.45 -60.46 19.81
CA ASP A 50 -1.07 -60.69 19.31
C ASP A 50 -1.08 -61.27 17.89
N ARG A 51 -2.01 -62.19 17.59
CA ARG A 51 -2.18 -62.76 16.25
C ARG A 51 -2.63 -61.70 15.25
N GLN A 52 -3.61 -60.87 15.60
CA GLN A 52 -4.13 -59.80 14.74
C GLN A 52 -3.07 -58.72 14.49
N PHE A 53 -2.34 -58.32 15.54
CA PHE A 53 -1.24 -57.37 15.41
C PHE A 53 -0.08 -57.92 14.56
N LEU A 54 0.23 -59.21 14.68
CA LEU A 54 1.21 -59.87 13.82
C LEU A 54 0.80 -59.82 12.33
N GLU A 55 -0.48 -60.01 12.02
CA GLU A 55 -0.98 -59.86 10.64
C GLU A 55 -0.88 -58.41 10.16
N ALA A 56 -1.20 -57.43 11.00
CA ALA A 56 -1.00 -56.01 10.69
C ALA A 56 0.48 -55.69 10.38
N ILE A 57 1.42 -56.24 11.15
CA ILE A 57 2.86 -56.11 10.92
C ILE A 57 3.24 -56.70 9.56
N LYS A 58 2.74 -57.91 9.23
CA LYS A 58 3.03 -58.55 7.95
C LYS A 58 2.50 -57.73 6.78
N GLU A 59 1.29 -57.18 6.89
CA GLU A 59 0.69 -56.35 5.84
C GLU A 59 1.55 -55.12 5.53
N VAL A 60 1.92 -54.34 6.57
CA VAL A 60 2.70 -53.11 6.34
C VAL A 60 4.14 -53.41 5.91
N SER A 61 4.71 -54.51 6.38
CA SER A 61 6.09 -54.92 6.05
C SER A 61 6.21 -55.47 4.63
N ALA A 62 5.15 -56.08 4.09
CA ALA A 62 5.14 -56.59 2.72
C ALA A 62 5.19 -55.45 1.69
N ARG A 63 4.64 -54.28 2.03
CA ARG A 63 4.54 -53.14 1.12
C ARG A 63 5.81 -52.30 1.04
N ARG A 64 6.61 -52.23 2.12
CA ARG A 64 7.74 -51.29 2.23
C ARG A 64 8.88 -51.84 3.09
N MET A 65 10.11 -51.44 2.77
CA MET A 65 11.29 -51.70 3.61
C MET A 65 11.29 -50.76 4.83
N ILE A 66 11.16 -51.33 6.03
CA ILE A 66 11.09 -50.57 7.29
C ILE A 66 12.38 -50.77 8.09
N SER A 67 13.03 -49.68 8.50
CA SER A 67 14.27 -49.70 9.28
C SER A 67 14.03 -49.79 10.79
N THR A 68 13.02 -49.09 11.30
CA THR A 68 12.73 -48.93 12.73
C THR A 68 11.23 -48.91 12.98
N TYR A 69 10.79 -49.59 14.04
CA TYR A 69 9.41 -49.58 14.53
C TYR A 69 9.32 -48.80 15.84
N TYR A 70 8.29 -47.96 15.93
CA TYR A 70 7.91 -47.27 17.16
C TYR A 70 6.51 -47.75 17.55
N LEU A 71 6.31 -48.09 18.82
CA LEU A 71 5.03 -48.50 19.41
C LEU A 71 4.59 -47.44 20.43
N MET A 72 3.41 -46.87 20.24
CA MET A 72 2.88 -45.76 21.05
C MET A 72 1.37 -45.90 21.30
N GLY A 73 0.86 -45.36 22.40
CA GLY A 73 -0.56 -45.40 22.76
C GLY A 73 -0.87 -46.37 23.90
N GLU A 74 -2.06 -46.21 24.48
CA GLU A 74 -2.52 -46.95 25.66
C GLU A 74 -2.38 -48.47 25.49
N GLY A 75 -2.67 -48.98 24.29
CA GLY A 75 -2.59 -50.39 23.97
C GLY A 75 -1.18 -51.00 23.98
N PHE A 76 -0.13 -50.16 23.98
CA PHE A 76 1.27 -50.59 24.10
C PHE A 76 1.93 -50.16 25.42
N SER A 77 1.18 -49.61 26.37
CA SER A 77 1.69 -49.15 27.67
C SER A 77 2.39 -50.25 28.50
N GLY A 78 1.99 -51.52 28.32
CA GLY A 78 2.62 -52.68 28.97
C GLY A 78 3.90 -53.19 28.29
N ALA A 79 4.31 -52.64 27.14
CA ALA A 79 5.44 -53.14 26.36
C ALA A 79 6.80 -52.95 27.07
N GLU A 80 6.93 -51.93 27.93
CA GLU A 80 8.16 -51.60 28.65
C GLU A 80 8.37 -52.45 29.92
N SER A 81 7.31 -53.04 30.47
CA SER A 81 7.31 -53.71 31.79
C SER A 81 7.45 -55.25 31.72
N GLY A 82 7.72 -55.81 30.54
CA GLY A 82 7.91 -57.25 30.34
C GLY A 82 6.64 -58.11 30.40
N LYS A 83 5.47 -57.51 30.67
CA LYS A 83 4.13 -58.15 30.61
C LYS A 83 3.40 -57.75 29.32
N SER A 84 4.10 -57.85 28.20
CA SER A 84 3.53 -57.52 26.89
C SER A 84 2.61 -58.63 26.40
N TRP A 85 1.43 -58.26 25.88
CA TRP A 85 0.56 -59.20 25.16
C TRP A 85 1.15 -59.59 23.79
N MET A 86 2.13 -58.84 23.28
CA MET A 86 2.71 -58.95 21.93
C MET A 86 3.91 -59.91 21.84
N ASN A 87 3.83 -61.09 22.43
CA ASN A 87 5.00 -61.99 22.51
C ASN A 87 5.43 -62.54 21.14
N LEU A 88 4.48 -62.92 20.29
CA LEU A 88 4.72 -63.40 18.92
C LEU A 88 5.12 -62.24 18.01
N SER A 89 4.39 -61.13 18.09
CA SER A 89 4.64 -59.93 17.29
C SER A 89 6.03 -59.33 17.55
N LEU A 90 6.46 -59.21 18.81
CA LEU A 90 7.81 -58.73 19.15
C LEU A 90 8.90 -59.69 18.69
N LYS A 91 8.70 -61.01 18.83
CA LYS A 91 9.65 -62.01 18.30
C LYS A 91 9.82 -61.86 16.79
N GLN A 92 8.73 -61.66 16.05
CA GLN A 92 8.79 -61.44 14.61
C GLN A 92 9.54 -60.15 14.26
N LEU A 93 9.21 -59.04 14.90
CA LEU A 93 9.87 -57.75 14.66
C LEU A 93 11.38 -57.81 14.96
N CYS A 94 11.78 -58.49 16.04
CA CYS A 94 13.17 -58.72 16.39
C CYS A 94 13.87 -59.69 15.41
N ALA A 95 13.19 -60.75 14.96
CA ALA A 95 13.71 -61.69 13.96
C ALA A 95 14.01 -61.02 12.62
N MET A 96 13.26 -59.96 12.28
CA MET A 96 13.51 -59.11 11.11
C MET A 96 14.76 -58.22 11.24
N LYS A 97 15.52 -58.32 12.35
CA LYS A 97 16.72 -57.52 12.67
C LYS A 97 16.47 -56.01 12.60
N ARG A 98 15.29 -55.56 13.04
CA ARG A 98 14.92 -54.14 13.09
C ARG A 98 14.89 -53.63 14.52
N HIS A 99 15.15 -52.34 14.71
CA HIS A 99 15.02 -51.72 16.02
C HIS A 99 13.55 -51.47 16.35
N VAL A 100 13.13 -51.84 17.56
CA VAL A 100 11.77 -51.63 18.07
C VAL A 100 11.87 -50.78 19.34
N PHE A 101 11.16 -49.65 19.36
CA PHE A 101 11.11 -48.75 20.51
C PHE A 101 9.65 -48.60 20.95
N ALA A 102 9.38 -48.74 22.25
CA ALA A 102 8.09 -48.39 22.84
C ALA A 102 8.23 -47.08 23.62
N GLY A 103 7.19 -46.25 23.60
CA GLY A 103 7.15 -45.04 24.41
C GLY A 103 5.91 -44.18 24.17
N GLN A 104 5.43 -43.54 25.24
CA GLN A 104 4.18 -42.77 25.21
C GLN A 104 4.36 -41.27 24.87
N ASN A 105 5.58 -40.75 24.97
CA ASN A 105 5.84 -39.31 24.94
C ASN A 105 6.40 -38.80 23.60
N LEU A 106 6.33 -39.59 22.53
CA LEU A 106 7.02 -39.26 21.28
C LEU A 106 6.47 -37.99 20.61
N TYR A 107 5.14 -37.81 20.60
CA TYR A 107 4.52 -36.58 20.09
C TYR A 107 4.89 -35.36 20.94
N ALA A 108 4.79 -35.46 22.27
CA ALA A 108 5.13 -34.37 23.17
C ALA A 108 6.61 -33.96 23.04
N ARG A 109 7.53 -34.93 22.95
CA ARG A 109 8.96 -34.68 22.70
C ARG A 109 9.17 -34.02 21.34
N GLY A 110 8.52 -34.51 20.29
CA GLY A 110 8.56 -33.92 18.95
C GLY A 110 8.09 -32.46 18.93
N ALA A 111 6.98 -32.17 19.62
CA ALA A 111 6.47 -30.80 19.77
C ALA A 111 7.47 -29.91 20.52
N CYS A 112 8.04 -30.36 21.63
CA CYS A 112 9.06 -29.60 22.36
C CYS A 112 10.31 -29.33 21.51
N TYR A 113 10.81 -30.32 20.74
CA TYR A 113 11.94 -30.12 19.84
C TYR A 113 11.60 -29.15 18.72
N HIS A 114 10.39 -29.24 18.14
CA HIS A 114 9.95 -28.32 17.11
C HIS A 114 9.83 -26.88 17.63
N SER A 115 9.23 -26.68 18.81
CA SER A 115 9.18 -25.36 19.45
C SER A 115 10.55 -24.81 19.80
N PHE A 116 11.48 -25.67 20.25
CA PHE A 116 12.87 -25.29 20.51
C PHE A 116 13.59 -24.85 19.24
N ASP A 117 13.44 -25.59 18.13
CA ASP A 117 14.02 -25.23 16.84
C ASP A 117 13.44 -23.90 16.30
N GLN A 118 12.13 -23.66 16.47
CA GLN A 118 11.52 -22.38 16.08
C GLN A 118 11.97 -21.20 16.94
N GLY A 119 12.18 -21.40 18.25
CA GLY A 119 12.66 -20.36 19.18
C GLY A 119 14.17 -20.08 19.08
N SER A 120 14.93 -21.01 18.49
CA SER A 120 16.37 -20.88 18.31
C SER A 120 16.69 -19.99 17.12
N PHE A 121 16.92 -18.69 17.36
CA PHE A 121 17.29 -17.67 16.36
C PHE A 121 18.20 -18.21 15.24
N GLY A 122 17.60 -18.56 14.09
CA GLY A 122 18.30 -18.80 12.83
C GLY A 122 18.72 -20.24 12.52
N ARG A 123 18.48 -21.25 13.38
CA ARG A 123 18.74 -22.65 12.99
C ARG A 123 17.55 -23.23 12.21
N LYS A 124 17.72 -23.37 10.90
CA LYS A 124 16.78 -24.13 10.07
C LYS A 124 16.82 -25.61 10.46
N PRO A 125 15.67 -26.29 10.59
CA PRO A 125 15.65 -27.73 10.82
C PRO A 125 16.41 -28.44 9.70
N GLY A 126 17.14 -29.50 10.05
CA GLY A 126 17.95 -30.27 9.11
C GLY A 126 17.14 -31.11 8.11
N PHE A 127 15.82 -30.94 8.06
CA PHE A 127 14.87 -31.65 7.20
C PHE A 127 13.61 -30.79 6.97
N ILE A 128 12.88 -31.04 5.87
CA ILE A 128 11.54 -30.50 5.60
C ILE A 128 10.54 -31.59 5.97
N ALA A 129 9.68 -31.36 6.96
CA ALA A 129 8.51 -32.20 7.14
C ALA A 129 7.54 -31.93 5.97
N ALA A 130 6.98 -32.98 5.38
CA ALA A 130 5.90 -32.93 4.41
C ALA A 130 4.77 -33.80 4.98
N ASN A 131 3.95 -33.18 5.81
CA ASN A 131 2.81 -33.81 6.46
C ASN A 131 1.51 -33.24 5.86
N ALA A 132 0.38 -33.92 6.11
CA ALA A 132 -0.92 -33.50 5.59
C ALA A 132 -1.39 -32.12 6.06
N GLY A 133 -0.72 -31.49 7.05
CA GLY A 133 -1.07 -30.15 7.55
C GLY A 133 -0.17 -29.02 7.04
N LEU A 134 0.79 -29.28 6.15
CA LEU A 134 1.72 -28.28 5.63
C LEU A 134 1.33 -27.84 4.22
N LEU A 135 1.51 -26.55 3.94
CA LEU A 135 1.38 -26.03 2.59
C LEU A 135 2.43 -26.64 1.67
N THR A 136 2.01 -27.11 0.50
CA THR A 136 2.89 -27.76 -0.47
C THR A 136 3.53 -26.79 -1.46
N LYS A 137 2.99 -25.57 -1.59
CA LYS A 137 3.41 -24.55 -2.58
C LYS A 137 3.64 -23.20 -1.92
N ASP A 138 4.60 -22.44 -2.44
CA ASP A 138 4.77 -21.02 -2.14
C ASP A 138 3.65 -20.23 -2.82
N ILE A 139 2.88 -19.47 -2.05
CA ILE A 139 1.86 -18.54 -2.56
C ILE A 139 2.45 -17.14 -2.53
N TYR A 140 2.50 -16.46 -3.67
CA TYR A 140 3.19 -15.18 -3.77
C TYR A 140 2.66 -14.27 -4.88
N LEU A 141 2.97 -12.98 -4.78
CA LEU A 141 2.84 -12.01 -5.87
C LEU A 141 4.21 -11.66 -6.42
N ARG A 142 4.28 -11.35 -7.72
CA ARG A 142 5.47 -10.67 -8.26
C ARG A 142 5.37 -9.20 -7.89
N SER A 143 6.36 -8.72 -7.14
CA SER A 143 6.51 -7.33 -6.76
C SER A 143 7.82 -6.76 -7.30
N VAL A 144 7.99 -5.45 -7.19
CA VAL A 144 9.26 -4.77 -7.45
C VAL A 144 9.87 -4.35 -6.13
N HIS A 145 11.13 -4.71 -5.90
CA HIS A 145 11.95 -4.21 -4.80
C HIS A 145 13.32 -3.77 -5.29
N LYS A 146 13.73 -2.55 -4.96
CA LYS A 146 14.94 -1.87 -5.46
C LYS A 146 15.13 -2.05 -6.96
N HIS A 147 14.03 -1.92 -7.70
CA HIS A 147 13.97 -2.05 -9.15
C HIS A 147 14.29 -3.46 -9.70
N ALA A 148 14.32 -4.48 -8.85
CA ALA A 148 14.42 -5.87 -9.24
C ALA A 148 13.09 -6.61 -9.00
N PRO A 149 12.68 -7.52 -9.91
CA PRO A 149 11.56 -8.40 -9.64
C PRO A 149 11.82 -9.24 -8.39
N GLN A 150 10.89 -9.20 -7.44
CA GLN A 150 10.95 -9.98 -6.21
C GLN A 150 9.65 -10.77 -6.02
N LYS A 151 9.73 -11.83 -5.23
CA LYS A 151 8.57 -12.59 -4.78
C LYS A 151 8.11 -12.01 -3.44
N LEU A 152 6.95 -11.37 -3.44
CA LEU A 152 6.22 -11.05 -2.22
C LEU A 152 5.51 -12.31 -1.74
N ILE A 153 6.15 -13.07 -0.85
CA ILE A 153 5.58 -14.30 -0.29
C ILE A 153 4.39 -13.95 0.59
N LEU A 154 3.21 -14.47 0.23
CA LEU A 154 1.99 -14.40 1.01
C LEU A 154 1.90 -15.59 1.97
N ALA A 155 2.30 -16.78 1.52
CA ALA A 155 2.47 -17.96 2.36
C ALA A 155 3.60 -18.84 1.80
N ALA A 156 4.45 -19.37 2.69
CA ALA A 156 5.59 -20.20 2.29
C ALA A 156 5.26 -21.70 2.36
N ALA A 157 5.73 -22.48 1.38
CA ALA A 157 5.67 -23.92 1.44
C ALA A 157 6.38 -24.46 2.70
N GLY A 158 5.86 -25.55 3.27
CA GLY A 158 6.34 -26.14 4.51
C GLY A 158 5.86 -25.45 5.78
N THR A 159 5.01 -24.42 5.68
CA THR A 159 4.35 -23.78 6.83
C THR A 159 3.05 -24.52 7.16
N PRO A 160 2.73 -24.80 8.44
CA PRO A 160 1.43 -25.34 8.82
C PRO A 160 0.30 -24.38 8.43
N TRP A 161 -0.72 -24.88 7.71
CA TRP A 161 -1.76 -24.05 7.08
C TRP A 161 -2.45 -23.12 8.09
N TYR A 162 -2.76 -23.63 9.29
CA TYR A 162 -3.42 -22.88 10.36
C TYR A 162 -2.55 -21.76 10.97
N SER A 163 -1.24 -21.80 10.72
CA SER A 163 -0.29 -20.77 11.17
C SER A 163 0.21 -19.88 10.03
N ALA A 164 -0.08 -20.24 8.78
CA ALA A 164 0.38 -19.55 7.58
C ALA A 164 -0.41 -18.26 7.27
N VAL A 165 -0.97 -17.61 8.30
CA VAL A 165 -1.74 -16.38 8.16
C VAL A 165 -0.79 -15.21 7.93
N SER A 166 -1.08 -14.35 6.95
CA SER A 166 -0.25 -13.18 6.66
C SER A 166 -1.07 -11.93 6.36
N ARG A 167 -0.46 -10.77 6.61
CA ARG A 167 -0.96 -9.44 6.24
C ARG A 167 0.14 -8.70 5.50
N LYS A 168 -0.15 -8.23 4.29
CA LYS A 168 0.81 -7.51 3.43
C LYS A 168 0.11 -6.32 2.79
N ALA A 169 0.77 -5.16 2.76
CA ALA A 169 0.27 -4.01 2.00
C ALA A 169 1.01 -3.90 0.67
N ILE A 170 0.28 -3.54 -0.38
CA ILE A 170 0.81 -3.29 -1.71
C ILE A 170 0.23 -2.01 -2.30
N ILE A 171 0.90 -1.43 -3.29
CA ILE A 171 0.38 -0.36 -4.15
C ILE A 171 0.30 -0.87 -5.58
N ILE A 172 -0.84 -0.63 -6.21
CA ILE A 172 -1.11 -1.01 -7.61
C ILE A 172 -0.87 0.17 -8.57
N ASP A 173 -0.38 -0.11 -9.78
CA ASP A 173 -0.06 0.87 -10.82
C ASP A 173 -1.00 0.72 -12.04
N GLY A 174 -2.29 0.93 -11.77
CA GLY A 174 -3.35 0.99 -12.78
C GLY A 174 -3.87 -0.37 -13.26
N GLN A 175 -3.36 -1.50 -12.73
CA GLN A 175 -3.94 -2.80 -13.01
C GLN A 175 -5.23 -3.05 -12.22
N GLU A 176 -6.17 -3.74 -12.85
CA GLU A 176 -7.46 -4.14 -12.26
C GLU A 176 -7.48 -5.61 -11.83
N GLN A 177 -6.33 -6.28 -11.85
CA GLN A 177 -6.20 -7.69 -11.53
C GLN A 177 -4.95 -7.95 -10.70
N LEU A 178 -5.04 -8.91 -9.78
CA LEU A 178 -3.90 -9.47 -9.04
C LEU A 178 -3.66 -10.90 -9.49
N ILE A 179 -2.44 -11.19 -9.94
CA ILE A 179 -2.01 -12.52 -10.38
C ILE A 179 -1.28 -13.20 -9.21
N ILE A 180 -2.00 -14.07 -8.51
CA ILE A 180 -1.49 -14.86 -7.39
C ILE A 180 -0.84 -16.11 -7.96
N ARG A 181 0.41 -16.38 -7.55
CA ARG A 181 1.21 -17.50 -8.03
C ARG A 181 1.38 -18.54 -6.96
N MET A 182 1.32 -19.80 -7.38
CA MET A 182 1.59 -20.97 -6.56
C MET A 182 2.74 -21.72 -7.19
N ARG A 183 3.88 -21.82 -6.49
CA ARG A 183 5.04 -22.57 -6.96
C ARG A 183 5.32 -23.75 -6.06
N ASP A 184 5.42 -24.92 -6.66
CA ASP A 184 5.98 -26.10 -5.99
C ASP A 184 7.52 -25.95 -5.89
N PRO A 185 8.10 -25.90 -4.67
CA PRO A 185 9.53 -25.72 -4.49
C PRO A 185 10.36 -26.94 -4.94
N LEU A 186 9.76 -28.12 -5.06
CA LEU A 186 10.43 -29.35 -5.48
C LEU A 186 10.47 -29.48 -7.00
N THR A 187 9.34 -29.26 -7.68
CA THR A 187 9.24 -29.41 -9.14
C THR A 187 9.49 -28.11 -9.90
N ASN A 188 9.47 -26.96 -9.23
CA ASN A 188 9.42 -25.61 -9.83
C ASN A 188 8.19 -25.35 -10.70
N PHE A 189 7.19 -26.23 -10.69
CA PHE A 189 5.95 -26.02 -11.42
C PHE A 189 5.21 -24.81 -10.82
N GLU A 190 4.74 -23.90 -11.67
CA GLU A 190 4.05 -22.68 -11.29
C GLU A 190 2.63 -22.68 -11.86
N GLN A 191 1.67 -22.37 -10.99
CA GLN A 191 0.27 -22.15 -11.34
C GLN A 191 -0.11 -20.72 -10.96
N THR A 192 -1.18 -20.22 -11.56
CA THR A 192 -1.69 -18.87 -11.32
C THR A 192 -3.18 -18.86 -11.10
N VAL A 193 -3.63 -18.01 -10.19
CA VAL A 193 -5.03 -17.63 -10.02
C VAL A 193 -5.13 -16.11 -10.16
N VAL A 194 -6.15 -15.63 -10.87
CA VAL A 194 -6.34 -14.21 -11.18
C VAL A 194 -7.52 -13.66 -10.39
N MET A 195 -7.27 -12.74 -9.47
CA MET A 195 -8.30 -11.97 -8.78
C MET A 195 -8.59 -10.70 -9.55
N THR A 196 -9.84 -10.52 -9.98
CA THR A 196 -10.31 -9.27 -10.58
C THR A 196 -10.76 -8.31 -9.49
N LEU A 197 -10.24 -7.08 -9.54
CA LEU A 197 -10.57 -5.98 -8.66
C LEU A 197 -11.65 -5.13 -9.34
N ASP A 198 -12.89 -5.62 -9.33
CA ASP A 198 -14.02 -4.90 -9.92
C ASP A 198 -14.27 -3.56 -9.20
N ALA A 199 -14.80 -2.58 -9.93
CA ALA A 199 -15.21 -1.27 -9.39
C ALA A 199 -14.18 -0.62 -8.45
N LEU A 200 -12.92 -0.54 -8.94
CA LEU A 200 -11.87 0.27 -8.31
C LEU A 200 -12.24 1.76 -8.34
N PRO A 201 -11.84 2.54 -7.31
CA PRO A 201 -12.06 3.98 -7.30
C PRO A 201 -11.26 4.67 -8.41
N GLN A 202 -11.82 5.71 -9.01
CA GLN A 202 -11.11 6.53 -10.00
C GLN A 202 -10.05 7.38 -9.32
N ARG A 203 -8.80 6.91 -9.36
CA ARG A 203 -7.63 7.60 -8.81
C ARG A 203 -6.45 7.52 -9.79
N PRO A 204 -5.46 8.44 -9.69
CA PRO A 204 -4.23 8.34 -10.46
C PRO A 204 -3.51 6.99 -10.22
N PRO A 205 -2.71 6.51 -11.19
CA PRO A 205 -1.89 5.33 -10.98
C PRO A 205 -0.95 5.47 -9.76
N LYS A 206 -0.62 4.35 -9.11
CA LYS A 206 0.17 4.28 -7.87
C LYS A 206 -0.47 4.93 -6.63
N THR A 207 -1.75 5.29 -6.66
CA THR A 207 -2.44 5.93 -5.50
C THR A 207 -3.54 5.07 -4.88
N THR A 208 -3.45 3.75 -5.08
CA THR A 208 -4.35 2.78 -4.46
C THR A 208 -3.50 1.75 -3.71
N LYS A 209 -3.52 1.86 -2.38
CA LYS A 209 -2.88 0.93 -1.45
C LYS A 209 -3.91 -0.14 -1.06
N LEU A 210 -3.53 -1.40 -1.18
CA LEU A 210 -4.37 -2.55 -0.84
C LEU A 210 -3.74 -3.32 0.32
N LEU A 211 -4.55 -3.72 1.29
CA LEU A 211 -4.18 -4.68 2.33
C LEU A 211 -4.61 -6.08 1.89
N ILE A 212 -3.67 -6.99 1.79
CA ILE A 212 -3.87 -8.41 1.47
C ILE A 212 -3.77 -9.21 2.77
N GLU A 213 -4.82 -9.92 3.10
CA GLU A 213 -4.92 -10.84 4.22
C GLU A 213 -5.04 -12.26 3.66
N THR A 214 -4.08 -13.13 3.99
CA THR A 214 -4.05 -14.53 3.52
C THR A 214 -4.32 -15.44 4.71
N SER A 215 -5.22 -16.41 4.53
CA SER A 215 -5.64 -17.39 5.53
C SER A 215 -6.01 -18.71 4.86
N PHE A 216 -6.17 -19.79 5.65
CA PHE A 216 -6.38 -21.14 5.12
C PHE A 216 -7.45 -21.87 5.93
N GLN A 217 -8.31 -22.64 5.26
CA GLN A 217 -9.27 -23.55 5.90
C GLN A 217 -8.75 -24.99 5.99
N SER A 218 -7.83 -25.36 5.09
CA SER A 218 -7.11 -26.64 5.05
C SER A 218 -5.72 -26.43 4.41
N GLU A 219 -4.97 -27.51 4.25
CA GLU A 219 -3.70 -27.53 3.51
C GLU A 219 -3.84 -27.24 2.01
N THR A 220 -5.07 -27.33 1.46
CA THR A 220 -5.36 -27.03 0.04
C THR A 220 -6.24 -25.81 -0.17
N ASP A 221 -7.06 -25.38 0.80
CA ASP A 221 -7.99 -24.26 0.61
C ASP A 221 -7.40 -22.94 1.13
N CYS A 222 -7.02 -22.06 0.19
CA CYS A 222 -6.50 -20.72 0.45
C CYS A 222 -7.60 -19.67 0.33
N HIS A 223 -7.71 -18.80 1.33
CA HIS A 223 -8.57 -17.63 1.35
C HIS A 223 -7.75 -16.35 1.35
N ILE A 224 -7.93 -15.52 0.32
CA ILE A 224 -7.33 -14.19 0.20
C ILE A 224 -8.43 -13.12 0.26
N ARG A 225 -8.27 -12.20 1.20
CA ARG A 225 -9.09 -10.99 1.33
C ARG A 225 -8.23 -9.77 1.03
N VAL A 226 -8.71 -8.90 0.15
CA VAL A 226 -8.02 -7.68 -0.28
C VAL A 226 -8.90 -6.48 0.06
N THR A 227 -8.37 -5.49 0.77
CA THR A 227 -9.10 -4.29 1.20
C THR A 227 -8.47 -3.02 0.64
N ASP A 228 -9.26 -2.11 0.06
CA ASP A 228 -8.80 -0.76 -0.33
C ASP A 228 -8.53 0.10 0.92
N MET A 229 -7.26 0.39 1.15
CA MET A 229 -6.77 1.23 2.24
C MET A 229 -6.57 2.69 1.82
N GLY A 230 -6.93 3.05 0.58
CA GLY A 230 -6.71 4.40 0.06
C GLY A 230 -5.23 4.69 -0.18
N PHE A 231 -4.82 5.92 0.10
CA PHE A 231 -3.44 6.37 0.08
C PHE A 231 -3.28 7.52 1.08
N GLY A 232 -3.56 7.19 2.35
CA GLY A 232 -3.65 8.17 3.43
C GLY A 232 -4.79 9.16 3.21
N GLU A 233 -4.58 10.41 3.63
CA GLU A 233 -5.54 11.50 3.39
C GLU A 233 -5.50 12.06 1.98
N ILE A 234 -4.43 11.76 1.24
CA ILE A 234 -4.29 12.20 -0.15
C ILE A 234 -5.42 11.60 -0.99
N PHE A 235 -5.69 10.31 -0.79
CA PHE A 235 -6.84 9.62 -1.37
C PHE A 235 -7.47 8.69 -0.34
N ALA A 236 -8.60 9.12 0.23
CA ALA A 236 -9.28 8.39 1.30
C ALA A 236 -9.66 6.96 0.90
N ALA A 237 -9.53 6.02 1.82
CA ALA A 237 -9.94 4.62 1.65
C ALA A 237 -11.44 4.51 1.33
N THR A 238 -11.80 3.67 0.37
CA THR A 238 -13.21 3.28 0.19
C THR A 238 -13.63 2.17 1.15
N GLY A 239 -12.66 1.42 1.69
CA GLY A 239 -12.93 0.22 2.49
C GLY A 239 -13.52 -0.93 1.69
N LYS A 240 -13.55 -0.84 0.35
CA LYS A 240 -14.02 -1.92 -0.51
C LYS A 240 -13.17 -3.18 -0.31
N VAL A 241 -13.83 -4.33 -0.29
CA VAL A 241 -13.21 -5.63 -0.04
C VAL A 241 -13.46 -6.56 -1.23
N TRP A 242 -12.43 -7.29 -1.65
CA TRP A 242 -12.48 -8.39 -2.59
C TRP A 242 -12.03 -9.67 -1.89
N GLU A 243 -12.78 -10.76 -2.04
CA GLU A 243 -12.47 -12.06 -1.44
C GLU A 243 -12.37 -13.13 -2.51
N MET A 244 -11.46 -14.08 -2.31
CA MET A 244 -11.25 -15.21 -3.19
C MET A 244 -10.85 -16.45 -2.41
N HIS A 245 -11.46 -17.56 -2.78
CA HIS A 245 -11.08 -18.91 -2.36
C HIS A 245 -10.54 -19.68 -3.56
N PHE A 246 -9.47 -20.45 -3.38
CA PHE A 246 -8.95 -21.34 -4.41
C PHE A 246 -8.23 -22.55 -3.81
N ASP A 247 -8.32 -23.68 -4.52
CA ASP A 247 -7.61 -24.90 -4.19
C ASP A 247 -6.15 -24.83 -4.70
N ILE A 248 -5.19 -25.08 -3.81
CA ILE A 248 -3.75 -25.05 -4.06
C ILE A 248 -3.30 -26.31 -4.83
N GLY A 249 -4.01 -27.42 -4.68
CA GLY A 249 -3.73 -28.71 -5.32
C GLY A 249 -4.19 -28.78 -6.78
N GLU A 250 -5.32 -28.16 -7.11
CA GLU A 250 -5.86 -28.19 -8.48
C GLU A 250 -5.02 -27.40 -9.48
N ALA A 251 -4.87 -27.96 -10.68
CA ALA A 251 -4.15 -27.31 -11.77
C ALA A 251 -5.09 -26.50 -12.64
N SER A 252 -5.12 -25.18 -12.40
CA SER A 252 -5.55 -24.24 -13.42
C SER A 252 -4.39 -24.00 -14.39
N GLU A 253 -4.64 -24.13 -15.69
CA GLU A 253 -3.72 -23.65 -16.71
C GLU A 253 -3.50 -22.15 -16.53
N ALA A 254 -2.23 -21.73 -16.65
CA ALA A 254 -1.88 -20.32 -16.66
C ALA A 254 -2.53 -19.68 -17.90
N SER A 255 -3.59 -18.91 -17.71
CA SER A 255 -4.09 -18.04 -18.76
C SER A 255 -2.98 -17.05 -19.06
N GLY A 256 -2.30 -17.22 -20.20
CA GLY A 256 -1.28 -16.31 -20.70
C GLY A 256 -1.91 -14.97 -21.04
N GLN A 257 -2.15 -14.14 -20.03
CA GLN A 257 -2.51 -12.75 -20.20
C GLN A 257 -1.28 -11.92 -19.85
N SER A 258 -0.81 -11.17 -20.85
CA SER A 258 0.14 -10.08 -20.72
C SER A 258 -0.55 -8.92 -19.97
N ALA A 259 -0.87 -9.13 -18.71
CA ALA A 259 -1.33 -8.07 -17.83
C ALA A 259 -0.10 -7.37 -17.23
N LYS A 260 -0.20 -6.05 -17.07
CA LYS A 260 0.85 -5.25 -16.43
C LYS A 260 0.95 -5.65 -14.95
N GLU A 261 2.01 -6.37 -14.58
CA GLU A 261 2.28 -6.82 -13.21
C GLU A 261 3.13 -5.81 -12.45
N ALA A 262 2.56 -4.65 -12.16
CA ALA A 262 3.24 -3.58 -11.43
C ALA A 262 2.69 -3.50 -10.00
N VAL A 263 3.26 -4.32 -9.11
CA VAL A 263 2.95 -4.32 -7.68
C VAL A 263 4.16 -3.81 -6.90
N ILE A 264 3.94 -2.82 -6.06
CA ILE A 264 4.97 -2.25 -5.18
C ILE A 264 4.64 -2.72 -3.76
N GLU A 265 5.60 -3.31 -3.05
CA GLU A 265 5.41 -3.63 -1.62
C GLU A 265 5.32 -2.32 -0.85
N ALA A 266 4.31 -2.21 0.01
CA ALA A 266 4.00 -0.98 0.72
C ALA A 266 4.03 -1.21 2.23
N THR A 267 4.27 -0.13 2.95
CA THR A 267 4.17 -0.10 4.40
C THR A 267 2.70 -0.25 4.82
N ILE A 268 2.44 -1.19 5.73
CA ILE A 268 1.12 -1.33 6.35
C ILE A 268 0.85 -0.07 7.17
N PRO A 269 -0.29 0.63 6.96
CA PRO A 269 -0.63 1.79 7.75
C PRO A 269 -0.69 1.39 9.23
N GLN A 270 0.17 2.01 10.03
CA GLN A 270 0.00 2.01 11.47
C GLN A 270 -0.79 3.29 11.81
N GLU A 271 -1.66 3.24 12.81
CA GLU A 271 -2.29 4.45 13.35
C GLU A 271 -1.21 5.27 14.10
N VAL A 272 -0.44 6.04 13.34
CA VAL A 272 0.69 6.83 13.88
C VAL A 272 0.53 8.30 13.58
N PHE A 273 1.31 9.09 14.32
CA PHE A 273 1.39 10.53 14.20
C PHE A 273 1.84 10.93 12.78
N PRO A 274 1.04 11.70 12.02
CA PRO A 274 1.40 12.09 10.66
C PRO A 274 2.50 13.15 10.63
N LEU A 275 3.16 13.25 9.48
CA LEU A 275 3.96 14.42 9.12
C LEU A 275 3.07 15.45 8.45
N ASP A 276 2.86 16.59 9.12
CA ASP A 276 2.06 17.70 8.57
C ASP A 276 2.87 18.53 7.58
N MET A 277 2.43 18.54 6.32
CA MET A 277 2.97 19.42 5.30
C MET A 277 2.40 20.83 5.48
N LYS A 278 3.13 21.69 6.20
CA LYS A 278 2.73 23.08 6.52
C LYS A 278 2.12 23.85 5.34
N MET A 279 2.66 23.62 4.16
CA MET A 279 2.36 24.28 2.89
C MET A 279 1.05 23.87 2.22
N SER A 280 0.51 22.70 2.54
CA SER A 280 -0.73 22.21 1.92
C SER A 280 -1.76 21.77 2.95
N GLY A 281 -1.37 21.71 4.23
CA GLY A 281 -2.12 21.05 5.28
C GLY A 281 -2.22 19.53 5.11
N THR A 282 -1.55 18.94 4.12
CA THR A 282 -1.61 17.50 3.86
C THR A 282 -0.91 16.74 4.96
N ARG A 283 -1.59 15.75 5.54
CA ARG A 283 -1.01 14.84 6.54
C ARG A 283 -0.49 13.59 5.85
N ILE A 284 0.79 13.29 6.08
CA ILE A 284 1.51 12.19 5.44
C ILE A 284 1.78 11.09 6.46
N PHE A 285 1.41 9.86 6.13
CA PHE A 285 1.46 8.71 7.05
C PHE A 285 2.52 7.68 6.67
N SER A 286 3.08 7.76 5.46
CA SER A 286 4.06 6.80 4.97
C SER A 286 5.10 7.43 4.04
N LEU A 287 6.24 6.75 3.84
CA LEU A 287 7.31 7.26 2.97
C LEU A 287 6.88 7.26 1.49
N GLU A 288 5.99 6.34 1.10
CA GLU A 288 5.40 6.27 -0.23
C GLU A 288 4.53 7.50 -0.51
N GLU A 289 3.71 7.92 0.47
CA GLU A 289 2.93 9.15 0.40
C GLU A 289 3.83 10.39 0.34
N LEU A 290 4.93 10.42 1.11
CA LEU A 290 5.91 11.50 1.05
C LEU A 290 6.59 11.58 -0.32
N CYS A 291 6.99 10.45 -0.89
CA CYS A 291 7.59 10.39 -2.23
C CYS A 291 6.61 10.87 -3.30
N TRP A 292 5.34 10.46 -3.21
CA TRP A 292 4.29 11.00 -4.09
C TRP A 292 4.14 12.50 -3.92
N TYR A 293 4.05 12.99 -2.69
CA TYR A 293 3.87 14.40 -2.39
C TYR A 293 5.00 15.23 -3.00
N LEU A 294 6.25 14.84 -2.77
CA LEU A 294 7.43 15.50 -3.32
C LEU A 294 7.43 15.49 -4.84
N SER A 295 7.06 14.37 -5.47
CA SER A 295 6.99 14.26 -6.93
C SER A 295 5.99 15.26 -7.56
N LYS A 296 4.91 15.59 -6.85
CA LYS A 296 3.90 16.56 -7.29
C LYS A 296 4.24 17.99 -6.90
N ASN A 297 5.14 18.18 -5.93
CA ASN A 297 5.45 19.46 -5.28
C ASN A 297 6.93 19.85 -5.34
N VAL A 298 7.63 19.44 -6.40
CA VAL A 298 9.06 19.68 -6.58
C VAL A 298 9.43 21.16 -6.41
N TYR A 299 8.62 22.09 -6.95
CA TYR A 299 8.89 23.52 -6.94
C TYR A 299 8.79 24.20 -5.56
N ILE A 300 8.09 23.61 -4.60
CA ILE A 300 7.97 24.15 -3.24
C ILE A 300 8.81 23.38 -2.24
N THR A 301 9.53 22.36 -2.70
CA THR A 301 10.43 21.59 -1.84
C THR A 301 11.64 22.46 -1.53
N THR A 302 11.90 22.73 -0.26
CA THR A 302 13.06 23.50 0.22
C THR A 302 13.81 22.73 1.30
N TYR A 303 14.97 23.23 1.71
CA TYR A 303 15.72 22.67 2.83
C TYR A 303 14.96 22.70 4.17
N ASP A 304 13.95 23.56 4.30
CA ASP A 304 13.14 23.70 5.51
C ASP A 304 12.21 22.51 5.72
N LEU A 305 11.88 21.76 4.66
CA LEU A 305 11.14 20.51 4.78
C LEU A 305 11.91 19.48 5.62
N PHE A 306 13.23 19.43 5.45
CA PHE A 306 14.12 18.47 6.10
C PHE A 306 14.49 18.94 7.50
N ASP A 307 13.50 19.22 8.35
CA ASP A 307 13.67 19.70 9.72
C ASP A 307 13.75 18.56 10.75
N GLU A 308 13.96 18.93 12.03
CA GLU A 308 14.01 17.98 13.13
C GLU A 308 12.71 17.17 13.29
N LYS A 309 11.55 17.78 12.98
CA LYS A 309 10.25 17.11 13.06
C LYS A 309 10.17 15.98 12.01
N MET A 310 10.59 16.26 10.78
CA MET A 310 10.65 15.25 9.73
C MET A 310 11.62 14.11 10.08
N PHE A 311 12.83 14.42 10.56
CA PHE A 311 13.79 13.38 10.94
C PHE A 311 13.30 12.52 12.11
N PHE A 312 12.69 13.14 13.12
CA PHE A 312 12.06 12.42 14.22
C PHE A 312 10.94 11.50 13.73
N TRP A 313 10.08 12.00 12.84
CA TRP A 313 9.00 11.20 12.25
C TRP A 313 9.57 10.00 11.47
N MET A 314 10.59 10.20 10.65
CA MET A 314 11.23 9.11 9.92
C MET A 314 11.84 8.07 10.85
N ASP A 315 12.55 8.50 11.89
CA ASP A 315 13.20 7.62 12.87
C ASP A 315 12.20 6.86 13.74
N LYS A 316 11.30 7.58 14.43
CA LYS A 316 10.45 7.02 15.49
C LYS A 316 9.11 6.50 15.02
N ILE A 317 8.56 7.06 13.94
CA ILE A 317 7.19 6.76 13.49
C ILE A 317 7.24 5.73 12.36
N THR A 318 8.04 5.96 11.32
CA THR A 318 8.17 5.01 10.20
C THR A 318 9.25 3.94 10.42
N GLY A 319 10.08 4.06 11.46
CA GLY A 319 11.14 3.10 11.79
C GLY A 319 12.37 3.16 10.89
N ASN A 320 12.53 4.22 10.09
CA ASN A 320 13.60 4.38 9.11
C ASN A 320 14.80 5.15 9.68
N HIS A 321 15.37 4.63 10.78
CA HIS A 321 16.48 5.27 11.51
C HIS A 321 17.69 5.62 10.62
N SER A 322 18.15 4.66 9.82
CA SER A 322 19.32 4.81 8.97
C SER A 322 19.14 5.89 7.91
N LEU A 323 17.94 5.98 7.33
CA LEU A 323 17.59 6.99 6.36
C LEU A 323 17.49 8.39 6.99
N ALA A 324 16.84 8.50 8.15
CA ALA A 324 16.74 9.76 8.89
C ALA A 324 18.14 10.33 9.21
N LEU A 325 19.03 9.48 9.73
CA LEU A 325 20.41 9.86 10.02
C LEU A 325 21.18 10.26 8.75
N ALA A 326 21.03 9.50 7.65
CA ALA A 326 21.69 9.81 6.39
C ALA A 326 21.24 11.17 5.82
N LEU A 327 19.93 11.46 5.84
CA LEU A 327 19.39 12.75 5.39
C LEU A 327 19.84 13.91 6.28
N PHE A 328 19.85 13.72 7.61
CA PHE A 328 20.38 14.70 8.56
C PHE A 328 21.85 15.03 8.27
N ASN A 329 22.68 14.01 8.04
CA ASN A 329 24.09 14.19 7.72
C ASN A 329 24.29 14.91 6.39
N TYR A 330 23.48 14.59 5.37
CA TYR A 330 23.54 15.26 4.07
C TYR A 330 23.17 16.75 4.20
N LYS A 331 22.10 17.06 4.95
CA LYS A 331 21.70 18.44 5.22
C LYS A 331 22.78 19.20 5.99
N SER A 332 23.31 18.61 7.07
CA SER A 332 24.35 19.23 7.91
C SER A 332 25.66 19.46 7.16
N ALA A 333 25.98 18.61 6.19
CA ALA A 333 27.14 18.77 5.30
C ALA A 333 26.91 19.77 4.15
N GLY A 334 25.76 20.45 4.10
CA GLY A 334 25.44 21.43 3.06
C GLY A 334 25.30 20.83 1.65
N LYS A 335 24.87 19.57 1.55
CA LYS A 335 24.66 18.92 0.24
C LYS A 335 23.52 19.61 -0.52
N PRO A 336 23.60 19.70 -1.86
CA PRO A 336 22.54 20.27 -2.69
C PRO A 336 21.18 19.61 -2.44
N LEU A 337 20.09 20.38 -2.49
CA LEU A 337 18.73 19.90 -2.21
C LEU A 337 18.35 18.69 -3.07
N LYS A 338 18.73 18.70 -4.35
CA LYS A 338 18.51 17.59 -5.28
C LYS A 338 19.13 16.27 -4.81
N GLU A 339 20.27 16.32 -4.13
CA GLU A 339 20.93 15.12 -3.58
C GLU A 339 20.17 14.58 -2.37
N ILE A 340 19.68 15.49 -1.51
CA ILE A 340 18.87 15.13 -0.33
C ILE A 340 17.54 14.51 -0.79
N VAL A 341 16.84 15.17 -1.72
CA VAL A 341 15.57 14.66 -2.27
C VAL A 341 15.79 13.31 -2.96
N ARG A 342 16.84 13.17 -3.78
CA ARG A 342 17.16 11.89 -4.44
C ARG A 342 17.40 10.76 -3.43
N LEU A 343 18.13 11.02 -2.35
CA LEU A 343 18.37 10.02 -1.30
C LEU A 343 17.05 9.54 -0.68
N LEU A 344 16.14 10.45 -0.39
CA LEU A 344 14.81 10.12 0.14
C LEU A 344 13.96 9.35 -0.88
N LEU A 345 13.90 9.79 -2.13
CA LEU A 345 13.08 9.12 -3.15
C LEU A 345 13.56 7.70 -3.47
N ASN A 346 14.86 7.43 -3.32
CA ASN A 346 15.44 6.08 -3.48
C ASN A 346 15.22 5.17 -2.25
N ALA A 347 14.65 5.68 -1.16
CA ALA A 347 14.48 4.88 0.04
C ALA A 347 13.37 3.83 -0.06
N VAL A 348 12.38 4.08 -0.90
CA VAL A 348 11.23 3.20 -1.13
C VAL A 348 11.01 3.00 -2.63
N ASP A 349 10.40 1.88 -3.01
CA ASP A 349 10.24 1.45 -4.40
C ASP A 349 9.07 2.13 -5.13
N TYR A 350 8.55 3.22 -4.56
CA TYR A 350 7.37 3.92 -5.07
C TYR A 350 7.60 4.54 -6.45
N LEU A 351 8.74 5.21 -6.63
CA LEU A 351 9.14 5.84 -7.89
C LEU A 351 10.17 4.98 -8.63
N ASP A 352 10.05 4.91 -9.95
CA ASP A 352 11.08 4.29 -10.78
C ASP A 352 12.27 5.24 -11.05
N ASN A 353 13.39 4.68 -11.52
CA ASN A 353 14.59 5.46 -11.80
C ASN A 353 14.37 6.60 -12.82
N GLY A 354 13.44 6.43 -13.76
CA GLY A 354 13.09 7.46 -14.73
C GLY A 354 12.29 8.61 -14.10
N GLU A 355 11.34 8.28 -13.21
CA GLU A 355 10.61 9.25 -12.39
C GLU A 355 11.55 10.05 -11.49
N ILE A 356 12.45 9.37 -10.79
CA ILE A 356 13.45 10.01 -9.92
C ILE A 356 14.40 10.89 -10.73
N ALA A 357 14.87 10.43 -11.89
CA ALA A 357 15.71 11.22 -12.78
C ALA A 357 14.99 12.49 -13.29
N ARG A 358 13.70 12.40 -13.63
CA ARG A 358 12.89 13.57 -14.01
C ARG A 358 12.81 14.60 -12.88
N ILE A 359 12.58 14.15 -11.65
CA ILE A 359 12.54 15.05 -10.47
C ILE A 359 13.91 15.67 -10.20
N TYR A 360 14.98 14.87 -10.28
CA TYR A 360 16.35 15.33 -10.09
C TYR A 360 16.77 16.38 -11.13
N ASN A 361 16.44 16.14 -12.40
CA ASN A 361 16.72 17.09 -13.48
C ASN A 361 15.95 18.39 -13.27
N LYS A 362 14.67 18.29 -12.87
CA LYS A 362 13.85 19.47 -12.56
C LYS A 362 14.42 20.29 -11.40
N LEU A 363 14.91 19.65 -10.34
CA LEU A 363 15.60 20.35 -9.25
C LEU A 363 16.93 20.96 -9.72
N THR A 364 17.64 20.31 -10.63
CA THR A 364 18.88 20.86 -11.22
C THR A 364 18.59 22.07 -12.11
N GLU A 365 17.54 22.02 -12.92
CA GLU A 365 17.09 23.16 -13.73
C GLU A 365 16.71 24.33 -12.82
N MET A 366 15.98 24.05 -11.74
CA MET A 366 15.63 25.08 -10.75
C MET A 366 16.87 25.75 -10.15
N GLU A 367 17.94 25.01 -9.80
CA GLU A 367 19.18 25.62 -9.28
C GLU A 367 19.82 26.64 -10.24
N HIS A 368 19.58 26.51 -11.55
CA HIS A 368 20.12 27.41 -12.58
C HIS A 368 19.08 28.42 -13.11
N GLN A 369 17.80 28.26 -12.75
CA GLN A 369 16.73 29.18 -13.15
C GLN A 369 16.87 30.52 -12.42
N ASN A 370 16.39 31.57 -13.08
CA ASN A 370 16.33 32.90 -12.49
C ASN A 370 15.58 32.83 -11.14
N PRO A 371 16.13 33.40 -10.05
CA PRO A 371 15.47 33.42 -8.73
C PRO A 371 14.03 33.94 -8.76
N LEU A 372 13.71 34.89 -9.65
CA LEU A 372 12.35 35.41 -9.83
C LEU A 372 11.40 34.38 -10.43
N GLU A 373 11.87 33.55 -11.37
CA GLU A 373 11.07 32.47 -11.95
C GLU A 373 10.74 31.41 -10.89
N GLN A 374 11.73 31.04 -10.07
CA GLN A 374 11.53 30.10 -8.95
C GLN A 374 10.52 30.65 -7.95
N MET A 375 10.62 31.93 -7.60
CA MET A 375 9.72 32.56 -6.63
C MET A 375 8.29 32.70 -7.17
N ARG A 376 8.13 32.97 -8.49
CA ARG A 376 6.82 32.95 -9.15
C ARG A 376 6.20 31.55 -9.10
N LEU A 377 6.98 30.51 -9.42
CA LEU A 377 6.52 29.12 -9.34
C LEU A 377 6.16 28.70 -7.92
N ALA A 378 6.89 29.16 -6.91
CA ALA A 378 6.50 28.98 -5.52
C ALA A 378 5.14 29.65 -5.23
N ALA A 379 4.94 30.89 -5.68
CA ALA A 379 3.68 31.62 -5.54
C ALA A 379 2.50 30.92 -6.24
N ASP A 380 2.71 30.38 -7.43
CA ASP A 380 1.71 29.57 -8.17
C ASP A 380 1.26 28.36 -7.33
N ASN A 381 2.19 27.68 -6.65
CA ASN A 381 1.86 26.54 -5.81
C ASN A 381 1.15 26.94 -4.51
N TYR A 382 1.55 28.02 -3.84
CA TYR A 382 0.82 28.56 -2.69
C TYR A 382 -0.64 28.86 -3.07
N ASN A 383 -0.85 29.51 -4.22
CA ASN A 383 -2.19 29.80 -4.75
C ASN A 383 -2.98 28.51 -5.00
N ARG A 384 -2.36 27.51 -5.61
CA ARG A 384 -2.98 26.20 -5.87
C ARG A 384 -3.46 25.51 -4.58
N TYR A 385 -2.74 25.67 -3.48
CA TYR A 385 -3.09 25.09 -2.17
C TYR A 385 -3.99 25.98 -1.31
N GLY A 386 -4.41 27.14 -1.80
CA GLY A 386 -5.32 28.03 -1.08
C GLY A 386 -4.64 28.96 -0.06
N HIS A 387 -3.30 28.97 -0.01
CA HIS A 387 -2.52 29.87 0.86
C HIS A 387 -2.32 31.22 0.18
N TYR A 388 -3.41 31.95 -0.01
CA TYR A 388 -3.46 33.14 -0.85
C TYR A 388 -2.59 34.28 -0.30
N MET A 389 -2.46 34.43 1.02
CA MET A 389 -1.62 35.48 1.60
C MET A 389 -0.13 35.21 1.37
N ALA A 390 0.32 33.96 1.53
CA ALA A 390 1.68 33.55 1.20
C ALA A 390 1.96 33.65 -0.31
N ALA A 391 0.98 33.32 -1.16
CA ALA A 391 1.07 33.52 -2.60
C ALA A 391 1.26 35.01 -2.95
N LEU A 392 0.42 35.90 -2.40
CA LEU A 392 0.51 37.34 -2.61
C LEU A 392 1.86 37.91 -2.16
N LYS A 393 2.38 37.48 -1.01
CA LYS A 393 3.71 37.90 -0.53
C LYS A 393 4.79 37.62 -1.58
N ASN A 394 4.77 36.42 -2.16
CA ASN A 394 5.74 36.03 -3.19
C ASN A 394 5.50 36.77 -4.52
N TYR A 395 4.26 36.85 -5.01
CA TYR A 395 3.96 37.60 -6.23
C TYR A 395 4.33 39.08 -6.12
N HIS A 396 4.04 39.73 -5.00
CA HIS A 396 4.43 41.13 -4.79
C HIS A 396 5.94 41.33 -4.86
N HIS A 397 6.71 40.39 -4.31
CA HIS A 397 8.17 40.44 -4.42
C HIS A 397 8.62 40.30 -5.88
N VAL A 398 8.10 39.30 -6.61
CA VAL A 398 8.43 39.10 -8.03
C VAL A 398 8.05 40.33 -8.85
N VAL A 399 6.84 40.86 -8.65
CA VAL A 399 6.33 42.07 -9.29
C VAL A 399 7.24 43.26 -9.02
N TYR A 400 7.63 43.47 -7.76
CA TYR A 400 8.52 44.57 -7.38
C TYR A 400 9.85 44.48 -8.12
N GLN A 401 10.48 43.31 -8.12
CA GLN A 401 11.76 43.08 -8.78
C GLN A 401 11.66 43.25 -10.30
N MET A 402 10.68 42.63 -10.97
CA MET A 402 10.53 42.73 -12.42
C MET A 402 10.13 44.13 -12.93
N THR A 403 9.75 45.05 -12.03
CA THR A 403 9.37 46.44 -12.34
C THR A 403 10.43 47.46 -11.94
N HIS A 404 11.28 47.18 -10.95
CA HIS A 404 12.26 48.13 -10.41
C HIS A 404 13.72 47.70 -10.60
N ASP A 405 14.00 46.44 -10.91
CA ASP A 405 15.35 45.93 -11.13
C ASP A 405 15.70 45.93 -12.62
N TYR A 406 16.78 46.64 -12.99
CA TYR A 406 17.17 46.92 -14.38
C TYR A 406 17.96 45.77 -15.02
N ASP A 407 18.55 44.87 -14.22
CA ASP A 407 19.45 43.80 -14.72
C ASP A 407 18.72 42.49 -15.07
N SER A 408 17.44 42.34 -14.68
CA SER A 408 16.66 41.13 -15.03
C SER A 408 15.79 41.36 -16.27
N GLU A 409 16.33 41.04 -17.46
CA GLU A 409 15.53 40.98 -18.69
C GLU A 409 14.53 39.80 -18.62
N MET A 410 13.40 40.02 -17.96
CA MET A 410 12.27 39.09 -17.98
C MET A 410 11.39 39.35 -19.19
N THR A 411 10.95 38.26 -19.84
CA THR A 411 10.09 38.34 -21.02
C THR A 411 8.76 39.03 -20.70
N ARG A 412 8.16 39.70 -21.68
CA ARG A 412 6.82 40.30 -21.52
C ARG A 412 5.79 39.27 -21.10
N GLN A 413 5.89 38.05 -21.64
CA GLN A 413 5.02 36.93 -21.28
C GLN A 413 5.12 36.58 -19.79
N PHE A 414 6.34 36.39 -19.28
CA PHE A 414 6.55 36.11 -17.86
C PHE A 414 5.95 37.18 -16.95
N LYS A 415 6.15 38.47 -17.31
CA LYS A 415 5.59 39.59 -16.55
C LYS A 415 4.05 39.58 -16.58
N ALA A 416 3.46 39.29 -17.75
CA ALA A 416 2.00 39.22 -17.91
C ALA A 416 1.40 38.05 -17.12
N ASP A 417 1.99 36.86 -17.21
CA ASP A 417 1.57 35.68 -16.45
C ASP A 417 1.63 35.92 -14.94
N THR A 418 2.68 36.60 -14.46
CA THR A 418 2.84 36.97 -13.05
C THR A 418 1.72 37.89 -12.58
N TRP A 419 1.42 38.95 -13.35
CA TRP A 419 0.31 39.86 -13.05
C TRP A 419 -1.03 39.12 -13.07
N HIS A 420 -1.28 38.31 -14.09
CA HIS A 420 -2.50 37.54 -14.22
C HIS A 420 -2.71 36.61 -13.02
N ASN A 421 -1.71 35.81 -12.68
CA ASN A 421 -1.81 34.87 -11.55
C ASN A 421 -2.00 35.59 -10.21
N MET A 422 -1.30 36.71 -9.98
CA MET A 422 -1.53 37.53 -8.78
C MET A 422 -2.96 38.11 -8.75
N GLY A 423 -3.49 38.52 -9.91
CA GLY A 423 -4.88 38.94 -10.06
C GLY A 423 -5.88 37.83 -9.71
N MET A 424 -5.61 36.59 -10.10
CA MET A 424 -6.40 35.43 -9.71
C MET A 424 -6.40 35.22 -8.19
N VAL A 425 -5.27 35.44 -7.52
CA VAL A 425 -5.21 35.39 -6.05
C VAL A 425 -6.07 36.47 -5.41
N PHE A 426 -6.03 37.71 -5.93
CA PHE A 426 -6.88 38.79 -5.45
C PHE A 426 -8.38 38.49 -5.62
N LEU A 427 -8.78 37.82 -6.72
CA LEU A 427 -10.16 37.36 -6.90
C LEU A 427 -10.57 36.34 -5.83
N ARG A 428 -9.69 35.40 -5.47
CA ARG A 428 -9.94 34.43 -4.40
C ARG A 428 -10.08 35.08 -3.03
N LEU A 429 -9.41 36.22 -2.82
CA LEU A 429 -9.53 37.05 -1.62
C LEU A 429 -10.64 38.12 -1.72
N HIS A 430 -11.51 38.03 -2.74
CA HIS A 430 -12.60 38.97 -3.01
C HIS A 430 -12.17 40.44 -3.21
N ASN A 431 -10.90 40.69 -3.50
CA ASN A 431 -10.39 42.03 -3.81
C ASN A 431 -10.43 42.28 -5.33
N ILE A 432 -11.64 42.46 -5.84
CA ILE A 432 -11.93 42.59 -7.28
C ILE A 432 -11.22 43.82 -7.88
N LYS A 433 -11.07 44.90 -7.11
CA LYS A 433 -10.39 46.13 -7.56
C LYS A 433 -8.90 45.88 -7.84
N CYS A 434 -8.19 45.22 -6.91
CA CYS A 434 -6.78 44.87 -7.12
C CYS A 434 -6.62 43.83 -8.23
N ALA A 435 -7.55 42.87 -8.35
CA ALA A 435 -7.57 41.94 -9.45
C ALA A 435 -7.69 42.64 -10.81
N ALA A 436 -8.58 43.65 -10.93
CA ALA A 436 -8.76 44.41 -12.17
C ALA A 436 -7.49 45.13 -12.60
N GLU A 437 -6.78 45.75 -11.65
CA GLU A 437 -5.50 46.41 -11.91
C GLU A 437 -4.42 45.41 -12.36
N CYS A 438 -4.38 44.22 -11.76
CA CYS A 438 -3.45 43.16 -12.17
C CYS A 438 -3.76 42.65 -13.58
N MET A 439 -5.03 42.37 -13.88
CA MET A 439 -5.46 41.88 -15.20
C MET A 439 -5.21 42.91 -16.30
N LYS A 440 -5.44 44.20 -16.00
CA LYS A 440 -5.10 45.31 -16.89
C LYS A 440 -3.61 45.28 -17.26
N ARG A 441 -2.73 45.23 -16.25
CA ARG A 441 -1.27 45.20 -16.47
C ARG A 441 -0.83 43.96 -17.26
N ALA A 442 -1.44 42.81 -17.00
CA ALA A 442 -1.17 41.59 -17.77
C ALA A 442 -1.54 41.76 -19.25
N PHE A 443 -2.73 42.28 -19.52
CA PHE A 443 -3.20 42.53 -20.88
C PHE A 443 -2.34 43.57 -21.62
N GLU A 444 -1.98 44.69 -20.98
CA GLU A 444 -1.15 45.75 -21.58
C GLU A 444 0.23 45.25 -22.05
N LEU A 445 0.76 44.19 -21.43
CA LEU A 445 2.08 43.63 -21.74
C LEU A 445 2.10 42.76 -23.01
N VAL A 446 1.06 41.95 -23.22
CA VAL A 446 1.04 40.90 -24.27
C VAL A 446 -0.08 41.10 -25.31
N LYS A 447 -1.19 41.73 -24.92
CA LYS A 447 -2.34 42.07 -25.80
C LYS A 447 -2.96 40.89 -26.56
N THR A 448 -3.09 39.73 -25.91
CA THR A 448 -3.78 38.56 -26.47
C THR A 448 -5.17 38.35 -25.87
N GLN A 449 -6.01 37.57 -26.55
CA GLN A 449 -7.35 37.21 -26.08
C GLN A 449 -7.31 36.51 -24.70
N ASP A 450 -6.27 35.72 -24.44
CA ASP A 450 -6.08 34.99 -23.18
C ASP A 450 -5.99 35.93 -21.96
N PHE A 451 -5.48 37.15 -22.12
CA PHE A 451 -5.45 38.17 -21.06
C PHE A 451 -6.62 39.14 -21.14
N LEU A 452 -7.20 39.34 -22.33
CA LEU A 452 -8.36 40.21 -22.52
C LEU A 452 -9.60 39.68 -21.80
N ALA A 453 -9.90 38.39 -21.96
CA ALA A 453 -11.11 37.79 -21.40
C ALA A 453 -11.14 37.88 -19.86
N PRO A 454 -10.10 37.47 -19.12
CA PRO A 454 -10.02 37.68 -17.66
C PRO A 454 -10.17 39.14 -17.26
N TYR A 455 -9.59 40.09 -18.00
CA TYR A 455 -9.73 41.50 -17.68
C TYR A 455 -11.17 41.99 -17.83
N MET A 456 -11.84 41.64 -18.93
CA MET A 456 -13.26 41.96 -19.14
C MET A 456 -14.17 41.32 -18.10
N TYR A 457 -13.92 40.06 -17.71
CA TYR A 457 -14.69 39.40 -16.65
C TYR A 457 -14.60 40.14 -15.32
N VAL A 458 -13.42 40.63 -14.95
CA VAL A 458 -13.23 41.37 -13.69
C VAL A 458 -13.88 42.76 -13.75
N LEU A 459 -13.87 43.42 -14.92
CA LEU A 459 -14.61 44.68 -15.10
C LEU A 459 -16.13 44.48 -15.01
N GLU A 460 -16.64 43.38 -15.57
CA GLU A 460 -18.07 43.03 -15.49
C GLU A 460 -18.47 42.73 -14.05
N LEU A 461 -17.64 41.99 -13.29
CA LEU A 461 -17.81 41.77 -11.85
C LEU A 461 -17.81 43.06 -11.02
N LEU A 462 -17.14 44.11 -11.49
CA LEU A 462 -17.16 45.44 -10.87
C LEU A 462 -18.38 46.28 -11.29
N GLY A 463 -19.13 45.85 -12.31
CA GLY A 463 -20.18 46.64 -12.96
C GLY A 463 -19.63 47.84 -13.74
N ASP A 464 -18.35 47.82 -14.14
CA ASP A 464 -17.67 48.94 -14.78
C ASP A 464 -17.80 48.87 -16.32
N HIS A 465 -19.05 48.91 -16.79
CA HIS A 465 -19.37 48.79 -18.23
C HIS A 465 -18.78 49.94 -19.06
N GLU A 466 -18.57 51.12 -18.47
CA GLU A 466 -17.93 52.26 -19.14
C GLU A 466 -16.46 51.93 -19.50
N LYS A 467 -15.71 51.32 -18.57
CA LYS A 467 -14.35 50.86 -18.88
C LYS A 467 -14.33 49.75 -19.93
N ILE A 468 -15.31 48.84 -19.93
CA ILE A 468 -15.40 47.79 -20.96
C ILE A 468 -15.58 48.43 -22.35
N LEU A 469 -16.53 49.36 -22.48
CA LEU A 469 -16.76 50.06 -23.75
C LEU A 469 -15.53 50.88 -24.19
N THR A 470 -14.83 51.48 -23.22
CA THR A 470 -13.59 52.23 -23.49
C THR A 470 -12.48 51.30 -23.98
N LEU A 471 -12.30 50.14 -23.33
CA LEU A 471 -11.31 49.13 -23.73
C LEU A 471 -11.57 48.60 -25.14
N ILE A 472 -12.83 48.27 -25.46
CA ILE A 472 -13.23 47.80 -26.81
C ILE A 472 -12.86 48.82 -27.88
N ARG A 473 -13.09 50.11 -27.63
CA ARG A 473 -12.74 51.18 -28.57
C ARG A 473 -11.24 51.46 -28.65
N GLN A 474 -10.52 51.41 -27.53
CA GLN A 474 -9.09 51.76 -27.49
C GLN A 474 -8.21 50.70 -28.14
N GLU A 475 -8.60 49.44 -28.04
CA GLU A 475 -7.83 48.29 -28.54
C GLU A 475 -8.43 47.72 -29.83
N ASP A 476 -9.40 48.41 -30.44
CA ASP A 476 -10.09 48.01 -31.67
C ASP A 476 -10.57 46.55 -31.64
N ILE A 477 -11.18 46.14 -30.53
CA ILE A 477 -11.61 44.75 -30.31
C ILE A 477 -12.82 44.43 -31.21
N PRO A 478 -12.73 43.40 -32.08
CA PRO A 478 -13.86 42.99 -32.92
C PRO A 478 -15.10 42.58 -32.11
N THR A 479 -16.27 42.95 -32.60
CA THR A 479 -17.56 42.73 -31.91
C THR A 479 -17.85 41.25 -31.65
N ASP A 480 -17.48 40.36 -32.56
CA ASP A 480 -17.61 38.91 -32.41
C ASP A 480 -16.79 38.38 -31.22
N ILE A 481 -15.59 38.93 -31.00
CA ILE A 481 -14.73 38.56 -29.86
C ILE A 481 -15.31 39.10 -28.55
N SER A 482 -15.69 40.40 -28.50
CA SER A 482 -16.27 40.98 -27.28
C SER A 482 -17.58 40.30 -26.88
N ASP A 483 -18.43 39.99 -27.85
CA ASP A 483 -19.71 39.30 -27.62
C ASP A 483 -19.46 37.86 -27.16
N ALA A 484 -18.49 37.14 -27.74
CA ALA A 484 -18.14 35.80 -27.30
C ALA A 484 -17.68 35.77 -25.83
N ILE A 485 -16.85 36.74 -25.41
CA ILE A 485 -16.39 36.87 -24.02
C ILE A 485 -17.57 37.16 -23.09
N LEU A 486 -18.40 38.18 -23.39
CA LEU A 486 -19.53 38.54 -22.53
C LEU A 486 -20.62 37.47 -22.48
N ASN A 487 -20.87 36.76 -23.58
CA ASN A 487 -21.78 35.61 -23.59
C ASN A 487 -21.24 34.49 -22.72
N ARG A 488 -19.93 34.20 -22.79
CA ARG A 488 -19.30 33.22 -21.91
C ARG A 488 -19.41 33.59 -20.44
N TYR A 489 -19.26 34.87 -20.10
CA TYR A 489 -19.49 35.36 -18.74
C TYR A 489 -20.92 35.05 -18.28
N LYS A 490 -21.94 35.43 -19.07
CA LYS A 490 -23.36 35.20 -18.75
C LYS A 490 -23.70 33.71 -18.61
N GLU A 491 -23.14 32.86 -19.46
CA GLU A 491 -23.29 31.40 -19.34
C GLU A 491 -22.77 30.89 -17.98
N VAL A 492 -21.57 31.33 -17.58
CA VAL A 492 -20.95 30.91 -16.31
C VAL A 492 -21.68 31.50 -15.10
N GLU A 493 -22.16 32.74 -15.21
CA GLU A 493 -23.00 33.39 -14.19
C GLU A 493 -24.29 32.58 -13.96
N HIS A 494 -25.01 32.24 -15.03
CA HIS A 494 -26.21 31.40 -14.95
C HIS A 494 -25.91 30.01 -14.35
N LEU A 495 -24.78 29.37 -14.70
CA LEU A 495 -24.36 28.10 -14.08
C LEU A 495 -24.04 28.26 -12.59
N CYS A 496 -23.42 29.37 -12.20
CA CYS A 496 -23.10 29.69 -10.81
C CYS A 496 -24.36 29.89 -9.98
N GLU A 497 -25.35 30.62 -10.50
CA GLU A 497 -26.65 30.84 -9.86
C GLU A 497 -27.33 29.53 -9.47
N HIS A 498 -27.24 28.52 -10.32
CA HIS A 498 -27.87 27.20 -10.14
C HIS A 498 -26.98 26.16 -9.44
N SER A 499 -25.76 26.53 -9.04
CA SER A 499 -24.83 25.63 -8.37
C SER A 499 -25.29 25.22 -6.96
N GLU A 500 -24.91 24.02 -6.52
CA GLU A 500 -25.18 23.59 -5.13
C GLU A 500 -24.54 24.52 -4.10
N GLU A 501 -23.38 25.08 -4.42
CA GLU A 501 -22.66 25.97 -3.52
C GLU A 501 -23.39 27.30 -3.35
N ASN A 502 -23.86 27.91 -4.43
CA ASN A 502 -24.69 29.11 -4.35
C ASN A 502 -26.01 28.84 -3.62
N ARG A 503 -26.65 27.68 -3.88
CA ARG A 503 -27.87 27.29 -3.15
C ARG A 503 -27.64 27.21 -1.63
N LYS A 504 -26.54 26.59 -1.19
CA LYS A 504 -26.16 26.54 0.24
C LYS A 504 -25.99 27.94 0.84
N ILE A 505 -25.41 28.87 0.10
CA ILE A 505 -25.25 30.26 0.55
C ILE A 505 -26.61 30.95 0.64
N GLN A 506 -27.46 30.83 -0.38
CA GLN A 506 -28.81 31.41 -0.37
C GLN A 506 -29.67 30.84 0.76
N ASP A 507 -29.67 29.51 0.94
CA ASP A 507 -30.35 28.85 2.05
C ASP A 507 -29.85 29.40 3.40
N GLY A 508 -28.53 29.53 3.56
CA GLY A 508 -27.91 30.16 4.74
C GLY A 508 -28.38 31.60 4.98
N LEU A 509 -28.47 32.42 3.94
CA LEU A 509 -28.96 33.80 4.02
C LEU A 509 -30.45 33.86 4.39
N THR A 510 -31.28 32.95 3.87
CA THR A 510 -32.71 32.90 4.23
C THR A 510 -32.94 32.52 5.69
N LEU A 511 -32.06 31.72 6.30
CA LEU A 511 -32.11 31.42 7.73
C LEU A 511 -31.97 32.69 8.60
N GLY A 512 -31.19 33.67 8.14
CA GLY A 512 -31.02 34.96 8.83
C GLY A 512 -32.26 35.85 8.80
N ASN A 513 -33.13 35.65 7.81
CA ASN A 513 -34.42 36.35 7.69
C ASN A 513 -35.56 35.64 8.46
N GLY A 514 -35.30 34.46 9.04
CA GLY A 514 -36.25 33.68 9.85
C GLY A 514 -35.94 33.70 11.35
N GLN A 515 -36.86 33.20 12.18
CA GLN A 515 -36.73 33.15 13.65
C GLN A 515 -35.70 32.10 14.18
N THR A 516 -34.99 31.38 13.30
CA THR A 516 -34.05 30.30 13.68
C THR A 516 -32.60 30.79 13.80
N THR A 517 -32.33 31.55 14.86
CA THR A 517 -31.02 32.17 15.12
C THR A 517 -29.87 31.16 15.26
N ALA A 518 -30.10 30.00 15.89
CA ALA A 518 -29.03 29.03 16.13
C ALA A 518 -28.42 28.45 14.84
N LYS A 519 -29.28 27.97 13.92
CA LYS A 519 -28.85 27.40 12.63
C LYS A 519 -28.17 28.43 11.73
N TYR A 520 -28.63 29.69 11.77
CA TYR A 520 -27.97 30.79 11.07
C TYR A 520 -26.55 31.01 11.60
N TRP A 521 -26.36 31.04 12.92
CA TRP A 521 -25.03 31.21 13.52
C TRP A 521 -24.10 30.00 13.27
N ASP A 522 -24.64 28.78 13.19
CA ASP A 522 -23.86 27.61 12.77
C ASP A 522 -23.39 27.73 11.32
N PHE A 523 -24.28 28.14 10.41
CA PHE A 523 -23.92 28.43 9.02
C PHE A 523 -22.86 29.54 8.92
N VAL A 524 -23.06 30.66 9.63
CA VAL A 524 -22.11 31.79 9.63
C VAL A 524 -20.75 31.36 10.16
N ARG A 525 -20.70 30.55 11.24
CA ARG A 525 -19.44 30.00 11.76
C ARG A 525 -18.76 29.11 10.74
N ASP A 526 -19.46 28.14 10.16
CA ASP A 526 -18.90 27.25 9.12
C ASP A 526 -18.39 28.04 7.91
N TYR A 527 -19.16 29.01 7.43
CA TYR A 527 -18.76 29.88 6.34
C TYR A 527 -17.52 30.69 6.69
N LEU A 528 -17.49 31.33 7.87
CA LEU A 528 -16.36 32.12 8.32
C LEU A 528 -15.12 31.26 8.55
N ASP A 529 -15.25 30.04 9.08
CA ASP A 529 -14.11 29.13 9.28
C ASP A 529 -13.54 28.68 7.94
N ARG A 530 -14.38 28.45 6.92
CA ARG A 530 -13.93 28.26 5.53
C ARG A 530 -13.19 29.48 4.99
N GLN A 531 -13.69 30.69 5.26
CA GLN A 531 -13.04 31.93 4.80
C GLN A 531 -11.73 32.23 5.55
N LYS A 532 -11.65 31.98 6.85
CA LYS A 532 -10.42 32.16 7.65
C LYS A 532 -9.25 31.38 7.07
N LYS A 533 -9.51 30.17 6.54
CA LYS A 533 -8.52 29.35 5.84
C LYS A 533 -7.93 30.09 4.62
N ASN A 534 -8.74 30.84 3.87
CA ASN A 534 -8.30 31.62 2.72
C ASN A 534 -7.36 32.79 3.10
N TYR A 535 -7.51 33.33 4.32
CA TYR A 535 -6.68 34.42 4.83
C TYR A 535 -5.51 33.95 5.68
N ASP A 536 -5.25 32.64 5.76
CA ASP A 536 -4.25 32.05 6.66
C ASP A 536 -4.43 32.51 8.13
N LEU A 537 -5.67 32.82 8.53
CA LEU A 537 -6.03 33.22 9.90
C LEU A 537 -6.40 31.97 10.70
N THR A 538 -5.41 31.34 11.32
CA THR A 538 -5.63 30.27 12.31
C THR A 538 -5.99 30.81 13.67
#